data_AF-C4ZIC1-F1
#
_entry.id   AF-C4ZIC1-F1
#
_cell.length_a   1.000
_cell.length_b   1.000
_cell.length_c   1.000
_cell.angle_alpha   90.00
_cell.angle_beta   90.00
_cell.angle_gamma   90.00
#
_symmetry.space_group_name_H-M   'P 1'
#
loop_
_entity.id
_entity.type
_entity.pdbx_description
1 polymer ?
#
loop_
_entity_poly.entity_id
_entity_poly.type
_entity_poly.pdbx_seq_one_letter_code
_entity_poly.pdbx_strand_id
1 'polypeptide(L)' 'MLETLVLHIAGERVTLRWLPSGDLAVYHRPAEHVRALVEPICRNRGHWNSEYNNWVVFRQFRAAVVSELEAEADHV' A
#
# COMPACT_ATOMS: atom_id res chain seq x y z
N MET A 1 8.12 -16.43 7.60
CA MET A 1 6.88 -16.04 6.90
C MET A 1 6.98 -14.55 6.61
N LEU A 2 6.63 -14.08 5.41
CA LEU A 2 6.56 -12.64 5.15
C LEU A 2 5.33 -12.08 5.87
N GLU A 3 5.53 -11.02 6.63
CA GLU A 3 4.43 -10.32 7.30
C GLU A 3 3.49 -9.72 6.25
N THR A 4 2.19 -9.79 6.51
CA THR A 4 1.16 -9.23 5.64
C THR A 4 0.09 -8.59 6.50
N LEU A 5 -0.26 -7.35 6.18
CA LEU A 5 -1.37 -6.61 6.75
C LEU A 5 -2.44 -6.42 5.67
N VAL A 6 -3.70 -6.54 6.05
CA VAL A 6 -4.83 -6.29 5.16
C VAL A 6 -5.65 -5.15 5.73
N LEU A 7 -5.87 -4.13 4.92
CA LEU A 7 -6.73 -2.99 5.19
C LEU A 7 -7.92 -3.01 4.23
N HIS A 8 -9.01 -2.41 4.67
CA HIS A 8 -10.15 -2.07 3.83
C HIS A 8 -10.18 -0.56 3.70
N ILE A 9 -10.06 -0.03 2.48
CA ILE A 9 -10.02 1.41 2.22
C ILE A 9 -11.06 1.69 1.14
N ALA A 10 -12.05 2.52 1.45
CA ALA A 10 -13.16 2.84 0.56
C ALA A 10 -13.87 1.57 0.03
N GLY A 11 -14.04 0.56 0.88
CA GLY A 11 -14.67 -0.72 0.53
C GLY A 11 -13.78 -1.69 -0.26
N GLU A 12 -12.56 -1.29 -0.64
CA GLU A 12 -11.63 -2.13 -1.38
C GLU A 12 -10.55 -2.73 -0.48
N ARG A 13 -10.15 -3.96 -0.80
CA ARG A 13 -9.09 -4.65 -0.08
C ARG A 13 -7.72 -4.12 -0.53
N VAL A 14 -6.97 -3.58 0.42
CA VAL A 14 -5.57 -3.17 0.25
C VAL A 14 -4.67 -4.09 1.07
N THR A 15 -3.69 -4.71 0.42
CA THR A 15 -2.76 -5.67 1.04
C THR A 15 -1.36 -5.06 1.12
N LEU A 16 -0.81 -5.00 2.33
CA LEU A 16 0.54 -4.54 2.58
C LEU A 16 1.42 -5.77 2.88
N ARG A 17 2.50 -5.96 2.11
CA ARG A 17 3.40 -7.11 2.25
C ARG A 17 4.84 -6.66 2.38
N TRP A 18 5.49 -7.06 3.47
CA TRP A 18 6.90 -6.79 3.69
C TRP A 18 7.74 -7.67 2.75
N LEU A 19 8.62 -7.05 1.97
CA LEU A 19 9.49 -7.75 1.02
C LEU A 19 10.82 -8.15 1.68
N PRO A 20 11.51 -9.19 1.19
CA PRO A 20 12.84 -9.58 1.68
C PRO A 20 13.89 -8.46 1.57
N SER A 21 13.74 -7.52 0.62
CA SER A 21 14.60 -6.33 0.49
C SER A 21 14.47 -5.36 1.66
N GLY A 22 13.42 -5.51 2.48
CA GLY A 22 13.01 -4.51 3.44
C GLY A 22 12.10 -3.44 2.85
N ASP A 23 11.63 -3.55 1.61
CA ASP A 23 10.60 -2.66 1.07
C ASP A 23 9.19 -3.14 1.46
N LEU A 24 8.18 -2.35 1.13
CA LEU A 24 6.77 -2.68 1.35
C LEU A 24 6.04 -2.69 0.01
N ALA A 25 5.40 -3.81 -0.31
CA ALA A 25 4.47 -3.90 -1.42
C ALA A 25 3.07 -3.49 -0.96
N VAL A 26 2.45 -2.54 -1.65
CA VAL A 26 1.07 -2.10 -1.43
C VAL A 26 0.25 -2.46 -2.66
N TYR A 27 -0.66 -3.40 -2.51
CA TYR A 27 -1.49 -3.92 -3.59
C TYR A 27 -2.97 -3.66 -3.32
N HIS A 28 -3.71 -3.23 -4.35
CA HIS A 28 -5.16 -3.20 -4.37
C HIS A 28 -5.64 -3.59 -5.78
N ARG A 29 -6.90 -4.03 -5.92
CA ARG A 29 -7.47 -4.26 -7.25
C ARG A 29 -7.60 -2.94 -8.02
N PRO A 30 -7.47 -2.93 -9.35
CA PRO A 30 -7.62 -1.71 -10.14
C PRO A 30 -9.02 -1.11 -9.97
N ALA A 31 -9.12 -0.06 -9.16
CA ALA A 31 -10.32 0.71 -8.94
C ALA A 31 -9.93 2.17 -8.68
N GLU A 32 -10.61 3.10 -9.37
CA GLU A 32 -10.19 4.49 -9.40
C GLU A 32 -10.29 5.17 -8.03
N HIS A 33 -11.35 4.88 -7.26
CA HIS A 33 -11.60 5.48 -5.96
C HIS A 33 -10.52 5.11 -4.93
N VAL A 34 -10.13 3.84 -4.83
CA VAL A 34 -9.04 3.42 -3.93
C VAL A 34 -7.68 3.91 -4.45
N ARG A 35 -7.46 3.96 -5.78
CA ARG A 35 -6.25 4.52 -6.36
C ARG A 35 -6.08 6.00 -5.96
N ALA A 36 -7.16 6.77 -5.97
CA ALA A 36 -7.14 8.19 -5.60
C ALA A 36 -6.68 8.43 -4.16
N LEU A 37 -6.81 7.43 -3.28
CA LEU A 37 -6.33 7.47 -1.89
C LEU A 37 -4.91 6.87 -1.75
N VAL A 38 -4.66 5.71 -2.35
CA VAL A 38 -3.40 4.97 -2.21
C VAL A 38 -2.24 5.62 -2.98
N GLU A 39 -2.47 6.09 -4.20
CA GLU A 39 -1.42 6.64 -5.05
C GLU A 39 -0.73 7.86 -4.43
N PRO A 40 -1.44 8.90 -3.94
CA PRO A 40 -0.80 10.05 -3.31
C PRO A 40 0.07 9.69 -2.10
N ILE A 41 -0.34 8.68 -1.32
CA ILE A 41 0.42 8.20 -0.16
C ILE A 41 1.70 7.49 -0.60
N CYS A 42 1.66 6.71 -1.67
CA CYS A 42 2.82 5.95 -2.15
C CYS A 42 3.77 6.77 -3.04
N ARG A 43 3.24 7.78 -3.75
CA ARG A 43 3.99 8.58 -4.72
C ARG A 43 5.14 9.34 -4.06
N ASN A 44 6.28 9.42 -4.75
CA ASN A 44 7.56 9.96 -4.25
C ASN A 44 8.19 9.20 -3.05
N ARG A 45 7.55 8.13 -2.55
CA ARG A 45 8.04 7.28 -1.47
C ARG A 45 8.34 5.85 -1.92
N GLY A 46 8.17 5.61 -3.21
CA GLY A 46 8.30 4.33 -3.86
C GLY A 46 8.14 4.47 -5.37
N HIS A 47 7.88 3.35 -6.03
CA HIS A 47 7.57 3.31 -7.45
C HIS A 47 6.44 2.33 -7.74
N TRP A 48 5.73 2.56 -8.85
CA TRP A 48 4.77 1.60 -9.37
C TRP A 48 5.52 0.47 -10.07
N ASN A 49 5.19 -0.77 -9.74
CA ASN A 49 5.67 -1.96 -10.44
C ASN A 49 4.54 -2.51 -11.32
N SER A 50 4.69 -2.35 -12.63
CA SER A 50 3.68 -2.74 -13.63
C SER A 50 3.56 -4.25 -13.84
N GLU A 51 4.56 -5.04 -13.48
CA GLU A 51 4.50 -6.50 -13.58
C GLU A 51 3.53 -7.09 -12.55
N TYR A 52 3.55 -6.54 -11.33
CA TYR A 52 2.71 -7.00 -10.22
C TYR A 52 1.51 -6.10 -9.93
N ASN A 53 1.37 -4.99 -10.66
CA ASN A 53 0.36 -3.95 -10.46
C ASN A 53 0.26 -3.50 -9.00
N ASN A 54 1.41 -3.17 -8.39
CA ASN A 54 1.48 -2.72 -7.01
C ASN A 54 2.48 -1.58 -6.84
N TRP A 55 2.37 -0.88 -5.72
CA TRP A 55 3.40 0.05 -5.30
C TRP A 55 4.49 -0.71 -4.52
N VAL A 56 5.74 -0.38 -4.81
CA VAL A 56 6.90 -0.79 -4.02
C VAL A 56 7.43 0.44 -3.30
N VAL A 57 7.14 0.52 -2.00
CA VAL A 57 7.50 1.61 -1.10
C VAL A 57 8.85 1.33 -0.47
N PHE A 58 9.77 2.29 -0.55
CA PHE A 58 11.13 2.11 -0.07
C PHE A 58 11.18 1.95 1.45
N ARG A 59 12.11 1.12 1.92
CA ARG A 59 12.25 0.74 3.34
C ARG A 59 12.13 1.88 4.35
N GLN A 60 12.67 3.06 4.04
CA GLN A 60 12.71 4.23 4.93
C GLN A 60 11.36 4.93 5.08
N PHE A 61 10.41 4.71 4.16
CA PHE A 61 9.09 5.32 4.18
C PHE A 61 7.98 4.38 4.67
N ARG A 62 8.28 3.09 4.91
CA ARG A 62 7.27 2.08 5.25
C ARG A 62 6.41 2.47 6.44
N ALA A 63 7.01 2.89 7.55
CA ALA A 63 6.26 3.23 8.75
C ALA A 63 5.27 4.38 8.51
N ALA A 64 5.71 5.42 7.79
CA ALA A 64 4.85 6.55 7.43
C ALA A 64 3.72 6.11 6.49
N VAL A 65 4.03 5.34 5.44
CA VAL A 65 3.02 4.86 4.48
C VAL A 65 2.00 3.93 5.14
N VAL A 66 2.43 3.01 6.03
CA VAL A 66 1.51 2.15 6.77
C VAL A 66 0.56 2.99 7.62
N SER A 67 1.10 3.93 8.41
CA SER A 67 0.29 4.80 9.27
C SER A 67 -0.70 5.66 8.48
N GLU A 68 -0.29 6.20 7.32
CA GLU A 68 -1.18 6.99 6.46
C GLU A 68 -2.26 6.11 5.82
N LEU A 69 -1.95 4.88 5.38
CA LEU A 69 -2.94 3.95 4.85
C LEU A 69 -3.93 3.46 5.93
N GLU A 70 -3.46 3.25 7.16
CA GLU A 70 -4.32 2.92 8.30
C GLU A 70 -5.28 4.06 8.65
N ALA A 71 -4.87 5.32 8.45
CA ALA A 71 -5.74 6.48 8.65
C ALA A 71 -6.85 6.60 7.61
N GLU A 72 -6.64 6.06 6.40
CA GLU A 72 -7.65 5.94 5.34
C GLU A 72 -8.51 4.68 5.47
N ALA A 73 -8.19 3.78 6.41
CA ALA A 73 -8.89 2.52 6.55
C ALA A 73 -10.30 2.74 7.08
N ASP A 74 -11.26 2.00 6.52
CA ASP A 74 -12.64 1.99 6.97
C ASP A 74 -12.67 1.55 8.46
N HIS A 75 -13.10 2.43 9.34
CA HIS A 75 -13.34 2.10 10.75
C HIS A 75 -14.69 1.40 10.86
N VAL A 76 -14.66 0.06 10.94
CA VAL A 76 -15.84 -0.78 11.24
C VAL A 76 -16.04 -0.88 12.74
#